data_AF-A0A3Q3R476-F1
#
_entry.id   AF-A0A3Q3R476-F1
#
_cell.length_a   1.000
_cell.length_b   1.000
_cell.length_c   1.000
_cell.angle_alpha   90.00
_cell.angle_beta   90.00
_cell.angle_gamma   90.00
#
_symmetry.space_group_name_H-M   'P 1'
#
loop_
_entity.id
_entity.type
_entity.pdbx_description
1 polymer ?
#
loop_
_entity_poly.entity_id
_entity_poly.type
_entity_poly.pdbx_seq_one_letter_code
_entity_poly.pdbx_strand_id
1 'polypeptide(L)'
;MFLQKLMLCLSTVCNVFYVIALNLTVRIMHFISPSLTKKHIIRMNEKTTMTQNPKFKYEDWGPTFNSFNFVKAASWHMWLSLGQEAFLEKEAPDSPVVTMDGKKTSIFQYLRGTLRRSIEFKQLVKDFSDVADFLVVYIAEAHSTDGWAFNNNYDIKHHRSLEDRLSAARILVQKEPLCPVVVDEINDVTAIKYGALPERLYVLQAGKVVYKGGVGPCGYSPLEVRSFLEKMN
;
A
#
# COMPACT_ATOMS: atom_id res chain seq x y z
N MET A 1 12.56 -12.49 14.77
CA MET A 1 11.55 -11.53 15.24
C MET A 1 12.15 -10.35 16.02
N PHE A 2 12.78 -10.53 17.20
CA PHE A 2 13.28 -9.40 18.03
C PHE A 2 14.13 -8.38 17.24
N LEU A 3 15.21 -8.82 16.59
CA LEU A 3 16.07 -7.94 15.78
C LEU A 3 15.30 -7.23 14.64
N GLN A 4 14.35 -7.90 14.02
CA GLN A 4 13.51 -7.33 12.96
C GLN A 4 12.57 -6.24 13.49
N LYS A 5 11.99 -6.42 14.70
CA LYS A 5 11.20 -5.37 15.37
C LYS A 5 12.07 -4.21 15.88
N LEU A 6 13.29 -4.47 16.33
CA LEU A 6 14.26 -3.42 16.70
C LEU A 6 14.67 -2.57 15.48
N MET A 7 15.02 -3.21 14.35
CA MET A 7 15.33 -2.51 13.10
C MET A 7 14.13 -1.74 12.55
N LEU A 8 12.91 -2.28 12.68
CA LEU A 8 11.67 -1.59 12.33
C LEU A 8 11.47 -0.32 13.19
N CYS A 9 11.67 -0.40 14.50
CA CYS A 9 11.58 0.75 15.39
C CYS A 9 12.61 1.84 15.04
N LEU A 10 13.90 1.46 14.90
CA LEU A 10 14.99 2.37 14.54
C LEU A 10 14.75 3.04 13.17
N SER A 11 14.37 2.27 12.15
CA SER A 11 14.07 2.81 10.82
C SER A 11 12.83 3.69 10.80
N THR A 12 11.78 3.38 11.57
CA THR A 12 10.61 4.26 11.75
C THR A 12 11.02 5.61 12.34
N VAL A 13 11.86 5.65 13.39
CA VAL A 13 12.34 6.91 13.98
C VAL A 13 13.12 7.73 12.94
N CYS A 14 14.06 7.11 12.21
CA CYS A 14 14.80 7.77 11.14
C CYS A 14 13.88 8.29 10.02
N ASN A 15 12.86 7.51 9.63
CA ASN A 15 11.92 7.88 8.57
C ASN A 15 11.01 9.05 8.96
N VAL A 16 10.60 9.15 10.23
CA VAL A 16 9.84 10.31 10.75
C VAL A 16 10.69 11.58 10.66
N PHE A 17 11.95 11.55 11.13
CA PHE A 17 12.85 12.69 10.99
C PHE A 17 13.13 13.04 9.53
N TYR A 18 13.29 12.04 8.66
CA TYR A 18 13.47 12.25 7.22
C TYR A 18 12.26 12.93 6.57
N VAL A 19 11.02 12.52 6.87
CA VAL A 19 9.80 13.15 6.33
C VAL A 19 9.65 14.60 6.79
N ILE A 20 9.96 14.89 8.06
CA ILE A 20 9.95 16.26 8.59
C ILE A 20 11.01 17.11 7.88
N ALA A 21 12.25 16.62 7.77
CA ALA A 21 13.34 17.31 7.07
C ALA A 21 13.05 17.51 5.58
N LEU A 22 12.42 16.53 4.92
CA LEU A 22 11.99 16.60 3.52
C LEU A 22 10.92 17.68 3.33
N ASN A 23 9.89 17.73 4.18
CA ASN A 23 8.85 18.76 4.12
C ASN A 23 9.41 20.18 4.32
N LEU A 24 10.32 20.35 5.29
CA LEU A 24 11.02 21.62 5.53
C LEU A 24 11.92 22.01 4.34
N THR A 25 12.66 21.06 3.77
CA THR A 25 13.50 21.29 2.59
C THR A 25 12.66 21.67 1.37
N VAL A 26 11.57 20.95 1.10
CA VAL A 26 10.62 21.27 0.02
C VAL A 26 10.02 22.66 0.22
N ARG A 27 9.69 23.07 1.45
CA ARG A 27 9.21 24.43 1.76
C ARG A 27 10.22 25.51 1.43
N ILE A 28 11.46 25.36 1.91
CA ILE A 28 12.55 26.31 1.68
C ILE A 28 12.87 26.40 0.18
N MET A 29 12.97 25.25 -0.50
CA MET A 29 13.17 25.21 -1.95
C MET A 29 12.01 25.85 -2.71
N HIS A 30 10.75 25.62 -2.31
CA HIS A 30 9.59 26.18 -2.99
C HIS A 30 9.52 27.70 -2.87
N PHE A 31 9.90 28.24 -1.70
CA PHE A 31 10.01 29.68 -1.47
C PHE A 31 11.13 30.33 -2.32
N ILE A 32 12.28 29.66 -2.47
CA ILE A 32 13.41 30.17 -3.26
C ILE A 32 13.18 30.00 -4.77
N SER A 33 12.66 28.85 -5.20
CA SER A 33 12.46 28.51 -6.61
C SER A 33 11.42 27.38 -6.79
N PRO A 34 10.18 27.72 -7.15
CA PRO A 34 9.14 26.73 -7.47
C PRO A 34 9.53 25.81 -8.64
N SER A 35 10.26 26.32 -9.63
CA SER A 35 10.69 25.55 -10.81
C SER A 35 11.78 24.52 -10.49
N LEU A 36 12.77 24.88 -9.67
CA LEU A 36 13.76 23.93 -9.16
C LEU A 36 13.10 22.88 -8.27
N THR A 37 12.16 23.30 -7.41
CA THR A 37 11.38 22.40 -6.55
C THR A 37 10.60 21.35 -7.36
N LYS A 38 9.89 21.78 -8.41
CA LYS A 38 9.20 20.87 -9.34
C LYS A 38 10.17 19.85 -9.94
N LYS A 39 11.34 20.29 -10.42
CA LYS A 39 12.38 19.40 -10.97
C LYS A 39 12.89 18.37 -9.95
N HIS A 40 13.12 18.78 -8.70
CA HIS A 40 13.58 17.88 -7.64
C HIS A 40 12.51 16.88 -7.17
N ILE A 41 11.25 17.32 -7.01
CA ILE A 41 10.15 16.44 -6.61
C ILE A 41 9.83 15.41 -7.71
N ILE A 42 9.86 15.81 -8.99
CA ILE A 42 9.74 14.85 -10.11
C ILE A 42 10.90 13.85 -10.05
N ARG A 43 12.15 14.32 -9.94
CA ARG A 43 13.33 13.43 -9.92
C ARG A 43 13.34 12.44 -8.75
N MET A 44 12.86 12.85 -7.58
CA MET A 44 12.70 11.98 -6.42
C MET A 44 11.67 10.86 -6.65
N ASN A 45 10.69 11.10 -7.54
CA ASN A 45 9.58 10.18 -7.81
C ASN A 45 9.67 9.49 -9.18
N GLU A 46 10.73 9.68 -9.99
CA GLU A 46 10.91 9.08 -11.33
C GLU A 46 10.69 7.55 -11.39
N LYS A 47 10.96 6.85 -10.29
CA LYS A 47 10.78 5.40 -10.14
C LYS A 47 9.37 4.96 -9.74
N THR A 48 8.47 5.89 -9.42
CA THR A 48 7.08 5.59 -9.06
C THR A 48 6.17 5.67 -10.28
N THR A 49 4.99 5.06 -10.18
CA THR A 49 3.93 5.17 -11.19
C THR A 49 3.38 6.61 -11.32
N MET A 50 3.58 7.46 -10.31
CA MET A 50 3.05 8.82 -10.24
C MET A 50 3.64 9.76 -11.31
N THR A 51 4.91 9.55 -11.70
CA THR A 51 5.55 10.31 -12.80
C THR A 51 5.32 9.69 -14.18
N GLN A 52 4.75 8.48 -14.23
CA GLN A 52 4.62 7.68 -15.47
C GLN A 52 3.17 7.66 -15.99
N ASN A 53 2.18 7.88 -15.13
CA ASN A 53 0.77 7.92 -15.51
C ASN A 53 0.40 9.25 -16.20
N PRO A 54 0.05 9.26 -17.51
CA PRO A 54 -0.23 10.50 -18.24
C PRO A 54 -1.53 11.20 -17.81
N LYS A 55 -2.38 10.53 -17.02
CA LYS A 55 -3.59 11.12 -16.42
C LYS A 55 -3.30 11.87 -15.11
N PHE A 56 -2.09 11.78 -14.58
CA PHE A 56 -1.76 12.20 -13.22
C PHE A 56 -0.58 13.19 -13.23
N LYS A 57 -0.89 14.49 -13.27
CA LYS A 57 0.08 15.56 -13.52
C LYS A 57 0.80 15.92 -12.23
N TYR A 58 1.99 16.51 -12.35
CA TYR A 58 2.73 17.03 -11.20
C TYR A 58 1.88 17.97 -10.33
N GLU A 59 1.05 18.79 -10.97
CA GLU A 59 0.12 19.73 -10.34
C GLU A 59 -0.93 19.05 -9.43
N ASP A 60 -1.20 17.76 -9.64
CA ASP A 60 -2.20 17.01 -8.87
C ASP A 60 -1.65 16.50 -7.52
N TRP A 61 -0.33 16.28 -7.42
CA TRP A 61 0.32 15.60 -6.29
C TRP A 61 1.58 16.30 -5.74
N GLY A 62 2.42 16.86 -6.61
CA GLY A 62 3.71 17.45 -6.25
C GLY A 62 3.64 18.56 -5.20
N PRO A 63 2.74 19.55 -5.33
CA PRO A 63 2.54 20.58 -4.31
C PRO A 63 2.13 20.03 -2.93
N THR A 64 1.48 18.86 -2.87
CA THR A 64 0.90 18.33 -1.63
C THR A 64 1.96 17.85 -0.63
N PHE A 65 3.18 17.53 -1.08
CA PHE A 65 4.34 17.25 -0.23
C PHE A 65 4.77 18.46 0.64
N ASN A 66 4.32 19.68 0.31
CA ASN A 66 4.48 20.87 1.14
C ASN A 66 3.49 20.90 2.33
N SER A 67 2.36 20.21 2.24
CA SER A 67 1.31 20.24 3.27
C SER A 67 1.76 19.65 4.62
N PHE A 68 1.15 20.11 5.72
CA PHE A 68 1.27 19.40 7.00
C PHE A 68 0.50 18.06 6.99
N ASN A 69 -0.50 17.91 6.12
CA ASN A 69 -1.28 16.68 5.98
C ASN A 69 -0.40 15.52 5.47
N PHE A 70 0.55 15.78 4.56
CA PHE A 70 1.59 14.82 4.17
C PHE A 70 2.37 14.30 5.37
N VAL A 71 2.93 15.19 6.19
CA VAL A 71 3.72 14.82 7.38
C VAL A 71 2.86 14.02 8.36
N LYS A 72 1.64 14.48 8.63
CA LYS A 72 0.67 13.78 9.51
C LYS A 72 0.36 12.37 9.00
N ALA A 73 0.01 12.21 7.72
CA ALA A 73 -0.36 10.93 7.13
C ALA A 73 0.84 9.95 7.10
N ALA A 74 2.01 10.41 6.64
CA ALA A 74 3.22 9.61 6.61
C ALA A 74 3.65 9.16 8.01
N SER A 75 3.68 10.06 9.01
CA SER A 75 3.99 9.71 10.40
C SER A 75 2.94 8.77 11.02
N TRP A 76 1.66 8.90 10.66
CA TRP A 76 0.61 7.97 11.10
C TRP A 76 0.78 6.57 10.50
N HIS A 77 1.07 6.45 9.21
CA HIS A 77 1.36 5.15 8.57
C HIS A 77 2.62 4.49 9.15
N MET A 78 3.64 5.29 9.49
CA MET A 78 4.85 4.81 10.17
C MET A 78 4.58 4.34 11.61
N TRP A 79 3.71 5.05 12.34
CA TRP A 79 3.27 4.65 13.69
C TRP A 79 2.51 3.33 13.66
N LEU A 80 1.50 3.20 12.79
CA LEU A 80 0.74 1.95 12.61
C LEU A 80 1.65 0.79 12.18
N SER A 81 2.66 1.05 11.35
CA SER A 81 3.64 0.04 10.91
C SER A 81 4.46 -0.58 12.05
N LEU A 82 4.56 0.06 13.23
CA LEU A 82 5.22 -0.55 14.40
C LEU A 82 4.51 -1.80 14.92
N GLY A 83 3.21 -1.95 14.63
CA GLY A 83 2.42 -3.14 14.94
C GLY A 83 2.70 -4.36 14.05
N GLN A 84 3.61 -4.26 13.08
CA GLN A 84 3.88 -5.33 12.11
C GLN A 84 4.33 -6.65 12.76
N GLU A 85 3.76 -7.73 12.26
CA GLU A 85 4.03 -9.13 12.62
C GLU A 85 4.53 -9.94 11.41
N ALA A 86 4.10 -9.60 10.18
CA ALA A 86 4.51 -10.28 8.96
C ALA A 86 5.97 -9.95 8.59
N PHE A 87 6.91 -10.81 8.98
CA PHE A 87 8.33 -10.74 8.64
C PHE A 87 8.75 -11.93 7.76
N LEU A 88 9.70 -11.68 6.85
CA LEU A 88 10.27 -12.70 5.97
C LEU A 88 10.76 -13.93 6.76
N GLU A 89 10.50 -15.12 6.22
CA GLU A 89 10.80 -16.44 6.81
C GLU A 89 10.10 -16.73 8.14
N LYS A 90 9.05 -16.00 8.52
CA LYS A 90 8.24 -16.28 9.72
C LYS A 90 6.81 -16.62 9.33
N GLU A 91 6.06 -17.17 10.29
CA GLU A 91 4.63 -17.40 10.11
C GLU A 91 3.94 -16.09 9.72
N ALA A 92 3.07 -16.18 8.72
CA ALA A 92 2.21 -15.07 8.33
C ALA A 92 1.10 -14.92 9.38
N PRO A 93 0.78 -13.70 9.84
CA PRO A 93 -0.29 -13.52 10.79
C PRO A 93 -1.63 -13.74 10.08
N ASP A 94 -2.36 -14.80 10.46
CA ASP A 94 -3.76 -14.89 10.06
C ASP A 94 -4.52 -13.73 10.72
N SER A 95 -5.28 -13.01 9.91
CA SER A 95 -5.91 -11.75 10.33
C SER A 95 -7.32 -11.63 9.75
N PRO A 96 -8.25 -11.02 10.49
CA PRO A 96 -9.64 -10.91 10.08
C PRO A 96 -9.78 -9.97 8.90
N VAL A 97 -10.47 -10.44 7.86
CA VAL A 97 -10.87 -9.64 6.71
C VAL A 97 -12.35 -9.87 6.43
N VAL A 98 -12.98 -8.97 5.68
CA VAL A 98 -14.40 -9.03 5.36
C VAL A 98 -14.59 -9.16 3.86
N THR A 99 -15.43 -10.11 3.45
CA THR A 99 -15.84 -10.32 2.05
C THR A 99 -16.68 -9.15 1.51
N MET A 100 -16.81 -9.03 0.19
CA MET A 100 -17.63 -7.97 -0.43
C MET A 100 -19.13 -8.06 -0.10
N ASP A 101 -19.61 -9.20 0.39
CA ASP A 101 -20.97 -9.40 0.93
C ASP A 101 -21.03 -9.30 2.47
N GLY A 102 -20.02 -8.72 3.11
CA GLY A 102 -20.04 -8.33 4.52
C GLY A 102 -19.75 -9.45 5.53
N LYS A 103 -19.43 -10.67 5.09
CA LYS A 103 -19.10 -11.80 5.98
C LYS A 103 -17.65 -11.72 6.44
N LYS A 104 -17.42 -11.88 7.74
CA LYS A 104 -16.08 -12.04 8.32
C LYS A 104 -15.45 -13.36 7.89
N THR A 105 -14.16 -13.31 7.57
CA THR A 105 -13.31 -14.44 7.19
C THR A 105 -11.86 -14.13 7.63
N SER A 106 -10.88 -14.92 7.21
CA SER A 106 -9.46 -14.66 7.47
C SER A 106 -8.59 -14.92 6.24
N ILE A 107 -7.39 -14.34 6.20
CA ILE A 107 -6.44 -14.52 5.08
C ILE A 107 -6.17 -16.01 4.81
N PHE A 108 -6.06 -16.84 5.86
CA PHE A 108 -5.72 -18.25 5.72
C PHE A 108 -6.81 -19.09 5.04
N GLN A 109 -8.04 -18.58 4.89
CA GLN A 109 -9.06 -19.22 4.04
C GLN A 109 -8.66 -19.16 2.55
N TYR A 110 -8.02 -18.07 2.12
CA TYR A 110 -7.53 -17.88 0.75
C TYR A 110 -6.21 -18.59 0.46
N LEU A 111 -5.54 -19.15 1.49
CA LEU A 111 -4.38 -20.03 1.33
C LEU A 111 -4.78 -21.49 1.00
N ARG A 112 -6.08 -21.80 0.91
CA ARG A 112 -6.60 -23.17 0.76
C ARG A 112 -7.23 -23.46 -0.61
N GLY A 113 -7.03 -22.57 -1.58
CA GLY A 113 -7.32 -22.80 -2.99
C GLY A 113 -8.61 -22.15 -3.50
N THR A 114 -8.53 -21.64 -4.74
CA THR A 114 -9.60 -21.10 -5.60
C THR A 114 -10.03 -19.65 -5.33
N LEU A 115 -9.79 -18.76 -6.32
CA LEU A 115 -10.78 -17.83 -6.92
C LEU A 115 -10.17 -16.93 -8.03
N ARG A 116 -11.03 -16.38 -8.92
CA ARG A 116 -10.73 -15.83 -10.27
C ARG A 116 -11.87 -14.86 -10.73
N ARG A 117 -11.77 -13.83 -11.60
CA ARG A 117 -10.66 -13.17 -12.37
C ARG A 117 -11.16 -11.88 -13.17
N SER A 118 -10.57 -10.64 -13.07
CA SER A 118 -10.19 -9.68 -14.21
C SER A 118 -9.33 -8.30 -14.13
N ILE A 119 -8.54 -7.74 -13.16
CA ILE A 119 -7.54 -6.58 -13.31
C ILE A 119 -6.37 -6.53 -12.28
N GLU A 120 -5.47 -5.54 -12.08
CA GLU A 120 -4.53 -4.81 -12.99
C GLU A 120 -3.10 -5.41 -12.91
N PHE A 121 -2.69 -5.74 -11.68
CA PHE A 121 -2.31 -7.09 -11.19
C PHE A 121 -2.75 -8.28 -12.09
N LYS A 122 -3.79 -8.08 -12.93
CA LYS A 122 -4.14 -8.76 -14.20
C LYS A 122 -2.96 -9.48 -14.82
N GLN A 123 -1.86 -8.83 -15.17
CA GLN A 123 -0.84 -9.57 -15.91
C GLN A 123 -0.07 -10.59 -15.04
N LEU A 124 0.08 -10.35 -13.73
CA LEU A 124 0.66 -11.32 -12.79
C LEU A 124 -0.30 -12.50 -12.55
N VAL A 125 -1.56 -12.23 -12.20
CA VAL A 125 -2.55 -13.31 -11.94
C VAL A 125 -3.02 -13.98 -13.25
N LYS A 126 -2.68 -13.43 -14.42
CA LYS A 126 -2.91 -14.09 -15.71
C LYS A 126 -1.88 -15.19 -15.96
N ASP A 127 -0.63 -14.88 -15.66
CA ASP A 127 0.54 -15.70 -16.03
C ASP A 127 0.92 -16.75 -14.97
N PHE A 128 0.41 -16.63 -13.73
CA PHE A 128 0.78 -17.51 -12.60
C PHE A 128 -0.41 -18.11 -11.83
N SER A 129 -1.65 -18.11 -12.35
CA SER A 129 -2.82 -18.64 -11.60
C SER A 129 -2.84 -20.16 -11.41
N ASP A 130 -1.97 -20.84 -12.14
CA ASP A 130 -1.61 -22.25 -12.10
C ASP A 130 -0.50 -22.54 -11.08
N VAL A 131 0.26 -21.52 -10.68
CA VAL A 131 1.35 -21.57 -9.70
C VAL A 131 0.91 -21.06 -8.31
N ALA A 132 0.05 -20.04 -8.27
CA ALA A 132 -0.38 -19.37 -7.05
C ALA A 132 -1.85 -18.90 -7.12
N ASP A 133 -2.54 -18.97 -5.98
CA ASP A 133 -3.74 -18.17 -5.72
C ASP A 133 -3.35 -16.72 -5.36
N PHE A 134 -4.28 -15.79 -5.56
CA PHE A 134 -4.06 -14.36 -5.35
C PHE A 134 -5.24 -13.73 -4.62
N LEU A 135 -4.97 -12.67 -3.85
CA LEU A 135 -5.94 -11.95 -3.02
C LEU A 135 -5.59 -10.46 -2.99
N VAL A 136 -6.59 -9.58 -3.10
CA VAL A 136 -6.46 -8.16 -2.77
C VAL A 136 -7.20 -7.88 -1.46
N VAL A 137 -6.49 -7.30 -0.49
CA VAL A 137 -7.08 -6.74 0.73
C VAL A 137 -7.16 -5.22 0.57
N TYR A 138 -8.37 -4.68 0.55
CA TYR A 138 -8.63 -3.25 0.51
C TYR A 138 -8.50 -2.66 1.92
N ILE A 139 -7.60 -1.69 2.10
CA ILE A 139 -7.25 -1.09 3.39
C ILE A 139 -7.75 0.36 3.49
N ALA A 140 -7.30 1.13 4.46
CA ALA A 140 -7.63 2.56 4.56
C ALA A 140 -7.05 3.38 3.39
N GLU A 141 -7.79 4.41 2.96
CA GLU A 141 -7.35 5.33 1.89
C GLU A 141 -6.05 6.05 2.24
N ALA A 142 -5.02 5.90 1.39
CA ALA A 142 -3.77 6.63 1.53
C ALA A 142 -3.91 8.14 1.24
N HIS A 143 -4.91 8.51 0.42
CA HIS A 143 -5.12 9.86 -0.12
C HIS A 143 -6.58 10.32 -0.01
N SER A 144 -7.15 10.18 1.18
CA SER A 144 -8.51 10.59 1.53
C SER A 144 -8.77 12.09 1.34
N THR A 145 -9.99 12.46 0.94
CA THR A 145 -10.37 13.87 0.72
C THR A 145 -10.57 14.69 1.98
N ASP A 146 -10.71 14.06 3.15
CA ASP A 146 -10.61 14.71 4.47
C ASP A 146 -9.22 14.54 5.14
N GLY A 147 -8.20 14.08 4.38
CA GLY A 147 -6.83 13.84 4.83
C GLY A 147 -5.74 14.43 3.92
N TRP A 148 -4.85 13.58 3.39
CA TRP A 148 -3.77 13.99 2.46
C TRP A 148 -4.13 13.67 1.00
N ALA A 149 -5.10 14.42 0.48
CA ALA A 149 -5.64 14.26 -0.86
C ALA A 149 -4.65 14.66 -1.98
N PHE A 150 -4.87 14.11 -3.17
CA PHE A 150 -4.35 14.59 -4.45
C PHE A 150 -5.51 15.15 -5.30
N ASN A 151 -5.27 16.19 -6.10
CA ASN A 151 -6.35 16.97 -6.75
C ASN A 151 -7.16 16.17 -7.80
N ASN A 152 -6.56 15.14 -8.39
CA ASN A 152 -7.15 14.31 -9.45
C ASN A 152 -7.21 12.83 -9.01
N ASN A 153 -7.69 12.60 -7.78
CA ASN A 153 -7.96 11.28 -7.21
C ASN A 153 -9.48 11.04 -7.08
N TYR A 154 -9.89 9.83 -6.69
CA TYR A 154 -11.27 9.54 -6.29
C TYR A 154 -11.66 10.34 -5.04
N ASP A 155 -12.88 10.91 -5.01
CA ASP A 155 -13.43 11.56 -3.81
C ASP A 155 -13.92 10.50 -2.81
N ILE A 156 -12.99 9.99 -2.01
CA ILE A 156 -13.22 9.02 -0.94
C ILE A 156 -12.66 9.62 0.36
N LYS A 157 -13.49 9.67 1.40
CA LYS A 157 -13.11 10.14 2.74
C LYS A 157 -12.58 8.99 3.58
N HIS A 158 -11.90 9.29 4.68
CA HIS A 158 -11.53 8.27 5.65
C HIS A 158 -12.75 7.47 6.08
N HIS A 159 -12.71 6.15 5.86
CA HIS A 159 -13.76 5.21 6.23
C HIS A 159 -14.07 5.31 7.72
N ARG A 160 -15.34 5.59 8.07
CA ARG A 160 -15.87 5.68 9.43
C ARG A 160 -16.72 4.45 9.76
N SER A 161 -17.26 3.80 8.74
CA SER A 161 -17.94 2.51 8.82
C SER A 161 -17.31 1.46 7.89
N LEU A 162 -17.63 0.19 8.14
CA LEU A 162 -17.31 -0.91 7.23
C LEU A 162 -18.01 -0.77 5.87
N GLU A 163 -19.20 -0.18 5.82
CA GLU A 163 -19.96 0.03 4.58
C GLU A 163 -19.33 1.14 3.71
N ASP A 164 -18.67 2.13 4.31
CA ASP A 164 -17.88 3.13 3.60
C ASP A 164 -16.73 2.44 2.85
N ARG A 165 -16.02 1.54 3.55
CA ARG A 165 -14.87 0.79 3.03
C ARG A 165 -15.30 -0.24 1.97
N LEU A 166 -16.43 -0.92 2.16
CA LEU A 166 -17.04 -1.77 1.14
C LEU A 166 -17.45 -0.95 -0.10
N SER A 167 -17.99 0.26 0.10
CA SER A 167 -18.36 1.15 -1.00
C SER A 167 -17.16 1.65 -1.81
N ALA A 168 -16.05 2.00 -1.15
CA ALA A 168 -14.78 2.30 -1.80
C ALA A 168 -14.22 1.07 -2.56
N ALA A 169 -14.19 -0.10 -1.90
CA ALA A 169 -13.73 -1.34 -2.52
C ALA A 169 -14.58 -1.76 -3.74
N ARG A 170 -15.88 -1.44 -3.80
CA ARG A 170 -16.72 -1.66 -5.00
C ARG A 170 -16.20 -0.87 -6.22
N ILE A 171 -15.59 0.30 -6.04
CA ILE A 171 -14.97 1.09 -7.13
C ILE A 171 -13.76 0.36 -7.71
N LEU A 172 -12.98 -0.33 -6.85
CA LEU A 172 -11.90 -1.21 -7.31
C LEU A 172 -12.45 -2.49 -7.97
N VAL A 173 -13.50 -3.10 -7.42
CA VAL A 173 -14.18 -4.27 -8.02
C VAL A 173 -14.74 -3.96 -9.42
N GLN A 174 -15.20 -2.73 -9.67
CA GLN A 174 -15.58 -2.26 -11.03
C GLN A 174 -14.41 -2.18 -12.02
N LYS A 175 -13.16 -2.30 -11.56
CA LYS A 175 -12.00 -2.49 -12.43
C LYS A 175 -11.74 -3.97 -12.71
N GLU A 176 -12.30 -4.89 -11.90
CA GLU A 176 -12.30 -6.36 -11.97
C GLU A 176 -11.14 -7.18 -11.30
N PRO A 177 -10.30 -6.69 -10.35
CA PRO A 177 -8.97 -7.13 -9.82
C PRO A 177 -8.28 -8.52 -9.98
N LEU A 178 -8.68 -9.44 -10.87
CA LEU A 178 -8.03 -10.74 -11.22
C LEU A 178 -7.93 -11.75 -10.06
N CYS A 179 -8.45 -11.38 -8.90
CA CYS A 179 -8.54 -12.14 -7.65
C CYS A 179 -9.83 -11.78 -6.89
N PRO A 180 -10.16 -12.46 -5.78
CA PRO A 180 -11.04 -11.90 -4.75
C PRO A 180 -10.55 -10.54 -4.25
N VAL A 181 -11.49 -9.63 -4.05
CA VAL A 181 -11.31 -8.51 -3.14
C VAL A 181 -11.96 -8.87 -1.81
N VAL A 182 -11.23 -8.63 -0.74
CA VAL A 182 -11.75 -8.51 0.62
C VAL A 182 -11.38 -7.12 1.13
N VAL A 183 -12.03 -6.66 2.21
CA VAL A 183 -11.65 -5.43 2.91
C VAL A 183 -11.08 -5.78 4.28
N ASP A 184 -10.08 -5.03 4.74
CA ASP A 184 -9.61 -5.10 6.13
C ASP A 184 -10.68 -4.55 7.08
N GLU A 185 -10.72 -5.05 8.31
CA GLU A 185 -11.62 -4.51 9.34
C GLU A 185 -11.38 -3.01 9.57
N ILE A 186 -12.40 -2.29 10.04
CA ILE A 186 -12.38 -0.81 10.21
C ILE A 186 -11.34 -0.31 11.23
N ASN A 187 -10.69 -1.23 11.94
CA ASN A 187 -9.60 -1.03 12.90
C ASN A 187 -8.19 -1.24 12.28
N ASP A 188 -8.11 -1.50 10.97
CA ASP A 188 -6.89 -1.70 10.18
C ASP A 188 -5.98 -2.85 10.66
N VAL A 189 -6.55 -3.90 11.26
CA VAL A 189 -5.80 -5.00 11.88
C VAL A 189 -4.93 -5.76 10.87
N THR A 190 -5.40 -6.05 9.65
CA THR A 190 -4.55 -6.67 8.63
C THR A 190 -3.47 -5.70 8.15
N ALA A 191 -3.82 -4.44 7.88
CA ALA A 191 -2.88 -3.43 7.40
C ALA A 191 -1.76 -3.16 8.41
N ILE A 192 -2.07 -3.17 9.71
CA ILE A 192 -1.11 -3.08 10.82
C ILE A 192 -0.24 -4.34 10.89
N LYS A 193 -0.83 -5.54 10.97
CA LYS A 193 -0.10 -6.81 11.09
C LYS A 193 0.83 -7.08 9.90
N TYR A 194 0.43 -6.69 8.69
CA TYR A 194 1.27 -6.77 7.49
C TYR A 194 2.12 -5.52 7.25
N GLY A 195 1.96 -4.44 8.03
CA GLY A 195 2.63 -3.15 7.80
C GLY A 195 2.49 -2.71 6.33
N ALA A 196 1.25 -2.72 5.84
CA ALA A 196 0.90 -2.69 4.43
C ALA A 196 0.52 -1.31 3.89
N LEU A 197 0.42 -0.30 4.75
CA LEU A 197 0.16 1.09 4.35
C LEU A 197 1.40 1.73 3.68
N PRO A 198 1.25 2.55 2.63
CA PRO A 198 0.00 2.84 1.91
C PRO A 198 -0.43 1.71 0.97
N GLU A 199 0.53 0.93 0.45
CA GLU A 199 0.31 -0.29 -0.34
C GLU A 199 1.53 -1.22 -0.16
N ARG A 200 1.33 -2.55 -0.30
CA ARG A 200 2.40 -3.55 -0.14
C ARG A 200 2.07 -4.89 -0.80
N LEU A 201 3.08 -5.57 -1.30
CA LEU A 201 2.98 -6.92 -1.86
C LEU A 201 3.63 -7.97 -0.94
N TYR A 202 3.04 -9.16 -0.91
CA TYR A 202 3.48 -10.32 -0.12
C TYR A 202 3.25 -11.60 -0.94
N VAL A 203 4.09 -12.62 -0.74
CA VAL A 203 3.78 -14.01 -1.16
C VAL A 203 3.85 -14.89 0.08
N LEU A 204 2.81 -15.70 0.26
CA LEU A 204 2.65 -16.59 1.40
C LEU A 204 2.64 -18.04 0.91
N GLN A 205 3.37 -18.93 1.57
CA GLN A 205 3.42 -20.35 1.22
C GLN A 205 3.42 -21.18 2.51
N ALA A 206 2.56 -22.20 2.57
CA ALA A 206 2.42 -23.09 3.73
C ALA A 206 2.30 -22.35 5.09
N GLY A 207 1.56 -21.23 5.12
CA GLY A 207 1.37 -20.38 6.29
C GLY A 207 2.50 -19.37 6.59
N LYS A 208 3.59 -19.35 5.81
CA LYS A 208 4.78 -18.50 6.04
C LYS A 208 4.92 -17.39 5.01
N VAL A 209 5.54 -16.28 5.43
CA VAL A 209 5.97 -15.18 4.56
C VAL A 209 7.23 -15.59 3.80
N VAL A 210 7.09 -15.95 2.52
CA VAL A 210 8.22 -16.29 1.64
C VAL A 210 8.71 -15.11 0.80
N TYR A 211 7.85 -14.11 0.58
CA TYR A 211 8.23 -12.80 0.03
C TYR A 211 7.52 -11.67 0.79
N LYS A 212 8.25 -10.56 0.97
CA LYS A 212 7.78 -9.32 1.61
C LYS A 212 8.34 -8.13 0.84
N GLY A 213 7.50 -7.46 0.06
CA GLY A 213 7.90 -6.30 -0.73
C GLY A 213 8.26 -5.07 0.12
N GLY A 214 8.80 -4.06 -0.55
CA GLY A 214 8.99 -2.72 0.01
C GLY A 214 7.65 -2.04 0.35
N VAL A 215 7.73 -0.89 1.00
CA VAL A 215 6.56 -0.03 1.25
C VAL A 215 6.32 0.83 0.02
N GLY A 216 5.08 0.89 -0.47
CA GLY A 216 4.74 1.71 -1.64
C GLY A 216 4.80 3.23 -1.40
N PRO A 217 4.81 4.04 -2.46
CA PRO A 217 4.82 3.62 -3.87
C PRO A 217 6.20 3.13 -4.35
N CYS A 218 7.30 3.61 -3.75
CA CYS A 218 8.66 3.31 -4.21
C CYS A 218 9.06 1.83 -4.07
N GLY A 219 8.44 1.08 -3.16
CA GLY A 219 8.68 -0.35 -2.94
C GLY A 219 7.61 -1.28 -3.49
N TYR A 220 6.60 -0.77 -4.22
CA TYR A 220 5.56 -1.58 -4.82
C TYR A 220 6.01 -2.07 -6.22
N SER A 221 6.44 -3.33 -6.30
CA SER A 221 6.99 -3.92 -7.54
C SER A 221 6.32 -5.25 -7.91
N PRO A 222 5.30 -5.24 -8.79
CA PRO A 222 4.75 -6.46 -9.38
C PRO A 222 5.78 -7.25 -10.23
N LEU A 223 6.82 -6.57 -10.73
CA LEU A 223 7.93 -7.21 -11.46
C LEU A 223 8.84 -8.01 -10.52
N GLU A 224 9.07 -7.53 -9.30
CA GLU A 224 9.82 -8.27 -8.29
C GLU A 224 9.06 -9.54 -7.85
N VAL A 225 7.73 -9.46 -7.69
CA VAL A 225 6.89 -10.63 -7.43
C VAL A 225 6.89 -11.61 -8.60
N ARG A 226 6.84 -11.12 -9.86
CA ARG A 226 7.00 -11.97 -11.05
C ARG A 226 8.31 -12.75 -10.99
N SER A 227 9.45 -12.07 -10.84
CA SER A 227 10.76 -12.73 -10.77
C SER A 227 11.08 -13.43 -9.43
N PHE A 228 10.10 -13.48 -8.52
CA PHE A 228 10.06 -14.39 -7.39
C PHE A 228 9.28 -15.67 -7.75
N LEU A 229 8.07 -15.54 -8.30
CA LEU A 229 7.24 -16.67 -8.75
C LEU A 229 7.90 -17.47 -9.89
N GLU A 230 8.62 -16.82 -10.80
CA GLU A 230 9.43 -17.45 -11.86
C GLU A 230 10.56 -18.36 -11.33
N LYS A 231 10.86 -18.32 -10.02
CA LYS A 231 11.84 -19.19 -9.33
C LYS A 231 11.18 -20.24 -8.43
N MET A 232 9.85 -20.29 -8.40
CA MET A 232 9.06 -21.29 -7.67
C MET A 232 8.53 -22.40 -8.59
N ASN A 233 8.63 -22.19 -9.91
CA ASN A 233 8.54 -23.21 -10.97
C ASN A 233 9.91 -23.83 -11.27
#